data_AF-A0A2E1B5F7-F1
#
_entry.id   AF-A0A2E1B5F7-F1
#
_cell.length_a   1.000
_cell.length_b   1.000
_cell.length_c   1.000
_cell.angle_alpha   90.00
_cell.angle_beta   90.00
_cell.angle_gamma   90.00
#
_symmetry.space_group_name_H-M   'P 1'
#
loop_
_entity.id
_entity.type
_entity.pdbx_description
1 polymer ?
#
loop_
_entity_poly.entity_id
_entity_poly.type
_entity_poly.pdbx_seq_one_letter_code
_entity_poly.pdbx_strand_id
1 'polypeptide(L)'
;MPRNFLVVDPEKDMHVIKGLAAPARISVLKLLRRKGALNVKEIGELLNLPQSTVSLSVQLLEEAGLIRTESQRARKGNQKLCTSIYDEVVIMFGDAAEERRNDGIEVAMPVGLYTACEVSAPCGLCTDEGIIGLLDVPDSFLDPARMKAGLIWFTRGSVEYQFPNNARLDNRDVAELEFSLELSSEMPGTNPDWPSDITITVNGVDIGQWTSPGDFGDRRGVFTPDWWKLKGSQYGMLKRFRVTDAGSFVDGVRMSDVCLADLRLDQKHSIRLCLSVRDDARHPGGINIFGKGFGNYDQDIVLRLTTR
;
A
#
# COMPACT_ATOMS: atom_id res chain seq x y z
N MET A 1 -12.03 8.44 -19.62
CA MET A 1 -10.94 9.44 -19.54
C MET A 1 -10.01 8.98 -18.42
N PRO A 2 -8.69 9.06 -18.58
CA PRO A 2 -7.77 8.76 -17.48
C PRO A 2 -8.10 9.68 -16.31
N ARG A 3 -8.22 9.13 -15.11
CA ARG A 3 -8.46 9.93 -13.90
C ARG A 3 -7.16 10.69 -13.56
N ASN A 4 -7.26 11.99 -13.35
CA ASN A 4 -6.13 12.82 -12.96
C ASN A 4 -6.09 12.90 -11.43
N PHE A 5 -5.03 12.38 -10.82
CA PHE A 5 -4.82 12.43 -9.37
C PHE A 5 -3.74 13.44 -9.03
N LEU A 6 -3.94 14.19 -7.94
CA LEU A 6 -2.89 15.01 -7.31
C LEU A 6 -2.49 14.36 -5.99
N VAL A 7 -1.22 13.99 -5.87
CA VAL A 7 -0.64 13.52 -4.61
C VAL A 7 0.02 14.73 -3.93
N VAL A 8 -0.31 14.95 -2.67
CA VAL A 8 0.07 16.15 -1.88
C VAL A 8 0.82 15.70 -0.65
N ASP A 9 2.05 16.20 -0.50
CA ASP A 9 2.79 16.13 0.76
C ASP A 9 2.48 17.41 1.56
N PRO A 10 1.86 17.33 2.75
CA PRO A 10 1.44 18.51 3.49
C PRO A 10 2.60 19.44 3.89
N GLU A 11 3.84 18.95 3.96
CA GLU A 11 5.02 19.76 4.29
C GLU A 11 5.52 20.54 3.07
N LYS A 12 5.52 19.92 1.90
CA LYS A 12 6.04 20.49 0.64
C LYS A 12 5.00 21.29 -0.13
N ASP A 13 3.76 20.80 -0.11
CA ASP A 13 2.64 21.28 -0.91
C ASP A 13 1.64 22.07 -0.05
N MET A 14 2.15 22.80 0.95
CA MET A 14 1.36 23.62 1.86
C MET A 14 0.39 24.58 1.15
N HIS A 15 0.75 25.03 -0.06
CA HIS A 15 -0.11 25.89 -0.89
C HIS A 15 -1.42 25.18 -1.32
N VAL A 16 -1.38 23.88 -1.62
CA VAL A 16 -2.55 23.07 -1.96
C VAL A 16 -3.45 22.89 -0.74
N ILE A 17 -2.86 22.58 0.42
CA ILE A 17 -3.59 22.43 1.69
C ILE A 17 -4.29 23.73 2.06
N LYS A 18 -3.57 24.86 1.99
CA LYS A 18 -4.16 26.19 2.20
C LYS A 18 -5.26 26.49 1.19
N GLY A 19 -5.12 26.05 -0.06
CA GLY A 19 -6.14 26.12 -1.12
C GLY A 19 -7.42 25.36 -0.79
N LEU A 20 -7.33 24.22 -0.11
CA LEU A 20 -8.46 23.37 0.26
C LEU A 20 -9.13 23.76 1.59
N ALA A 21 -8.43 24.47 2.46
CA ALA A 21 -8.86 24.79 3.84
C ALA A 21 -10.01 25.80 3.95
N ALA A 22 -11.08 25.68 3.15
CA ALA A 22 -12.36 26.38 3.39
C ALA A 22 -13.54 25.60 2.78
N PRO A 23 -14.69 25.49 3.48
CA PRO A 23 -15.87 24.77 2.99
C PRO A 23 -16.36 25.25 1.63
N ALA A 24 -16.35 26.57 1.38
CA ALA A 24 -16.76 27.13 0.09
C ALA A 24 -15.90 26.62 -1.08
N ARG A 25 -14.57 26.50 -0.89
CA ARG A 25 -13.62 26.02 -1.91
C ARG A 25 -13.82 24.54 -2.22
N ILE A 26 -14.04 23.72 -1.18
CA ILE A 26 -14.40 22.30 -1.36
C ILE A 26 -15.71 22.15 -2.13
N SER A 27 -16.71 22.98 -1.83
CA SER A 27 -18.00 22.97 -2.55
C SER A 27 -17.85 23.36 -4.03
N VAL A 28 -17.01 24.36 -4.34
CA VAL A 28 -16.69 24.74 -5.72
C VAL A 28 -16.02 23.59 -6.48
N LEU A 29 -14.99 22.95 -5.91
CA LEU A 29 -14.32 21.80 -6.55
C LEU A 29 -15.28 20.64 -6.81
N LYS A 30 -16.09 20.27 -5.81
CA LYS A 30 -17.10 19.20 -5.95
C LYS A 30 -18.12 19.52 -7.04
N LEU A 31 -18.54 20.79 -7.16
CA LEU A 31 -19.48 21.22 -8.18
C LEU A 31 -18.86 21.11 -9.58
N LEU A 32 -17.65 21.64 -9.76
CA LEU A 32 -16.92 21.58 -11.03
C LEU A 32 -16.64 20.14 -11.47
N ARG A 33 -16.34 19.24 -10.53
CA ARG A 33 -16.19 17.80 -10.82
C ARG A 33 -17.50 17.16 -11.28
N ARG A 34 -18.64 17.53 -10.67
CA ARG A 34 -19.95 16.93 -10.98
C ARG A 34 -20.59 17.48 -12.26
N LYS A 35 -20.38 18.77 -12.55
CA LYS A 35 -21.09 19.50 -13.62
C LYS A 35 -20.18 19.91 -14.78
N GLY A 36 -18.87 19.75 -14.65
CA GLY A 36 -17.90 20.21 -15.63
C GLY A 36 -17.61 21.71 -15.50
N ALA A 37 -17.20 22.32 -16.60
CA ALA A 37 -16.77 23.70 -16.65
C ALA A 37 -17.92 24.69 -16.40
N LEU A 38 -17.76 25.60 -15.44
CA LEU A 38 -18.79 26.60 -15.06
C LEU A 38 -18.18 27.99 -14.88
N ASN A 39 -18.97 29.03 -15.09
CA ASN A 39 -18.54 30.39 -14.78
C ASN A 39 -18.87 30.77 -13.31
N VAL A 40 -18.24 31.84 -12.82
CA VAL A 40 -18.37 32.32 -11.43
C VAL A 40 -19.82 32.59 -11.03
N LYS A 41 -20.65 33.09 -11.96
CA LYS A 41 -22.05 33.39 -11.68
C LYS A 41 -22.87 32.12 -11.49
N GLU A 42 -22.69 31.13 -12.38
CA GLU A 42 -23.33 29.82 -12.30
C GLU A 42 -22.95 29.08 -11.01
N ILE A 43 -21.68 29.14 -10.63
CA ILE A 43 -21.20 28.54 -9.38
C ILE A 43 -21.89 29.20 -8.16
N GLY A 44 -22.02 30.53 -8.16
CA GLY A 44 -22.72 31.27 -7.09
C GLY A 44 -24.19 30.90 -6.98
N GLU A 45 -24.89 30.80 -8.10
CA GLU A 45 -26.30 30.40 -8.15
C GLU A 45 -26.49 28.95 -7.67
N LEU A 46 -25.65 28.01 -8.13
CA LEU A 46 -25.76 26.59 -7.78
C LEU A 46 -25.39 26.26 -6.34
N LEU A 47 -24.45 27.02 -5.75
CA LEU A 47 -24.03 26.84 -4.36
C LEU A 47 -24.78 27.75 -3.38
N ASN A 48 -25.64 28.65 -3.87
CA ASN A 48 -26.30 29.71 -3.08
C ASN A 48 -25.28 30.53 -2.26
N LEU A 49 -24.17 30.92 -2.90
CA LEU A 49 -23.08 31.69 -2.29
C LEU A 49 -22.97 33.08 -2.91
N PRO A 50 -22.59 34.12 -2.13
CA PRO A 50 -22.33 35.44 -2.68
C PRO A 50 -21.24 35.40 -3.76
N GLN A 51 -21.43 36.17 -4.84
CA GLN A 51 -20.49 36.19 -5.96
C GLN A 51 -19.05 36.58 -5.52
N SER A 52 -18.91 37.46 -4.53
CA SER A 52 -17.61 37.83 -3.94
C SER A 52 -16.90 36.64 -3.29
N THR A 53 -17.65 35.78 -2.60
CA THR A 53 -17.12 34.56 -1.96
C THR A 53 -16.68 33.53 -2.99
N VAL A 54 -17.45 33.38 -4.07
CA VAL A 54 -17.09 32.48 -5.18
C VAL A 54 -15.87 32.97 -5.92
N SER A 55 -15.80 34.26 -6.26
CA SER A 55 -14.64 34.85 -6.93
C SER A 55 -13.35 34.63 -6.13
N LEU A 56 -13.37 34.86 -4.82
CA LEU A 56 -12.23 34.61 -3.95
C LEU A 56 -11.87 33.12 -3.89
N SER A 57 -12.88 32.25 -3.81
CA SER A 57 -12.67 30.79 -3.79
C SER A 57 -12.03 30.30 -5.09
N VAL A 58 -12.51 30.77 -6.24
CA VAL A 58 -11.95 30.45 -7.57
C VAL A 58 -10.51 30.93 -7.67
N GLN A 59 -10.23 32.18 -7.27
CA GLN A 59 -8.87 32.71 -7.29
C GLN A 59 -7.91 31.87 -6.44
N LEU A 60 -8.25 31.57 -5.19
CA LEU A 60 -7.39 30.79 -4.30
C LEU A 60 -7.21 29.33 -4.74
N LEU A 61 -8.23 28.75 -5.39
CA LEU A 61 -8.12 27.41 -5.98
C LEU A 61 -7.25 27.40 -7.24
N GLU A 62 -7.28 28.48 -8.03
CA GLU A 62 -6.42 28.66 -9.20
C GLU A 62 -4.96 28.88 -8.79
N GLU A 63 -4.71 29.72 -7.78
CA GLU A 63 -3.37 29.93 -7.18
C GLU A 63 -2.81 28.62 -6.59
N ALA A 64 -3.68 27.77 -6.04
CA ALA A 64 -3.31 26.45 -5.53
C ALA A 64 -3.16 25.38 -6.64
N GLY A 65 -3.35 25.73 -7.92
CA GLY A 65 -3.22 24.80 -9.05
C GLY A 65 -4.31 23.71 -9.10
N LEU A 66 -5.41 23.86 -8.36
CA LEU A 66 -6.48 22.86 -8.28
C LEU A 66 -7.54 23.02 -9.38
N ILE A 67 -7.70 24.24 -9.88
CA ILE A 67 -8.58 24.56 -11.00
C ILE A 67 -7.82 25.39 -12.04
N ARG A 68 -8.29 25.33 -13.28
CA ARG A 68 -7.85 26.21 -14.36
C ARG A 68 -8.98 27.17 -14.73
N THR A 69 -8.66 28.44 -14.96
CA THR A 69 -9.61 29.37 -15.56
C THR A 69 -9.22 29.75 -16.99
N GLU A 70 -10.22 29.86 -17.87
CA GLU A 70 -10.05 30.33 -19.24
C GLU A 70 -10.99 31.50 -19.51
N SER A 71 -10.49 32.56 -20.14
CA SER A 71 -11.33 33.69 -20.55
C SER A 71 -11.99 33.39 -21.91
N GLN A 72 -13.32 33.36 -21.93
CA GLN A 72 -14.11 33.21 -23.15
C GLN A 72 -14.99 34.44 -23.39
N ARG A 73 -15.24 34.78 -24.66
CA ARG A 73 -16.21 35.82 -25.02
C ARG A 73 -17.63 35.32 -24.76
N ALA A 74 -18.40 36.03 -23.94
CA ALA A 74 -19.80 35.78 -23.68
C ALA A 74 -20.69 36.77 -24.46
N ARG A 75 -22.01 36.53 -24.47
CA ARG A 75 -23.01 37.44 -25.08
C ARG A 75 -22.98 38.86 -24.50
N LYS A 76 -22.49 39.04 -23.26
CA LYS A 76 -22.25 40.33 -22.61
C LYS A 76 -20.90 40.30 -21.87
N GLY A 77 -19.82 40.71 -22.54
CA GLY A 77 -18.48 40.82 -21.95
C GLY A 77 -17.66 39.53 -22.00
N ASN A 78 -16.54 39.51 -21.27
CA ASN A 78 -15.71 38.33 -21.10
C ASN A 78 -16.15 37.56 -19.85
N GLN A 79 -16.20 36.23 -19.95
CA GLN A 79 -16.46 35.34 -18.81
C GLN A 79 -15.23 34.47 -18.52
N LYS A 80 -14.99 34.20 -17.23
CA LYS A 80 -14.01 33.19 -16.80
C LYS A 80 -14.73 31.86 -16.62
N LEU A 81 -14.34 30.88 -17.41
CA LEU A 81 -14.81 29.51 -17.29
C LEU A 81 -13.82 28.73 -16.42
N CYS A 82 -14.32 28.13 -15.34
CA CYS A 82 -13.51 27.43 -14.33
C CYS A 82 -13.65 25.92 -14.53
N THR A 83 -12.55 25.17 -14.50
CA THR A 83 -12.54 23.71 -14.67
C THR A 83 -11.63 23.06 -13.63
N SER A 84 -12.06 21.93 -13.04
CA SER A 84 -11.21 21.13 -12.14
C SER A 84 -10.07 20.47 -12.92
N ILE A 85 -8.84 20.54 -12.42
CA ILE A 85 -7.67 19.91 -13.07
C ILE A 85 -7.55 18.43 -12.67
N TYR A 86 -7.90 18.12 -11.42
CA TYR A 86 -7.78 16.80 -10.82
C TYR A 86 -9.15 16.26 -10.42
N ASP A 87 -9.29 14.94 -10.48
CA ASP A 87 -10.45 14.18 -10.04
C ASP A 87 -10.41 13.90 -8.53
N GLU A 88 -9.20 13.73 -7.99
CA GLU A 88 -8.93 13.35 -6.61
C GLU A 88 -7.63 14.01 -6.11
N VAL A 89 -7.62 14.39 -4.83
CA VAL A 89 -6.45 14.92 -4.13
C VAL A 89 -6.16 13.99 -2.96
N VAL A 90 -5.00 13.35 -2.98
CA VAL A 90 -4.56 12.41 -1.95
C VAL A 90 -3.50 13.10 -1.10
N ILE A 91 -3.81 13.34 0.18
CA ILE A 91 -2.83 13.87 1.13
C ILE A 91 -2.09 12.66 1.71
N MET A 92 -0.79 12.59 1.42
CA MET A 92 0.09 11.60 2.02
C MET A 92 0.87 12.26 3.14
N PHE A 93 0.60 11.85 4.38
CA PHE A 93 1.45 12.23 5.51
C PHE A 93 2.72 11.38 5.42
N GLY A 94 3.81 12.03 4.99
CA GLY A 94 5.09 11.40 4.81
C GLY A 94 5.80 11.18 6.14
N ASP A 95 5.34 10.27 6.99
CA ASP A 95 6.13 9.88 8.17
C ASP A 95 7.28 8.99 7.72
N ALA A 96 8.37 9.65 7.33
CA ALA A 96 9.74 9.18 7.23
C ALA A 96 10.40 9.23 5.84
N ALA A 97 9.79 9.73 4.76
CA ALA A 97 10.52 9.83 3.48
C ALA A 97 11.75 10.78 3.53
N GLU A 98 11.77 11.76 4.43
CA GLU A 98 12.91 12.70 4.58
C GLU A 98 13.91 12.29 5.69
N GLU A 99 13.49 11.58 6.74
CA GLU A 99 14.42 10.94 7.68
C GLU A 99 15.07 9.67 7.08
N ARG A 100 14.40 9.00 6.13
CA ARG A 100 14.86 7.76 5.46
C ARG A 100 16.03 7.95 4.48
N ARG A 101 16.47 9.17 4.19
CA ARG A 101 17.23 9.44 2.95
C ARG A 101 18.76 9.39 3.07
N ASN A 102 19.35 9.24 4.26
CA ASN A 102 20.82 9.18 4.39
C ASN A 102 21.39 7.85 4.91
N ASP A 103 20.66 7.03 5.68
CA ASP A 103 21.25 5.88 6.40
C ASP A 103 20.52 4.53 6.22
N GLY A 104 19.55 4.46 5.30
CA GLY A 104 18.72 3.27 5.07
C GLY A 104 19.09 2.50 3.80
N ILE A 105 19.39 1.19 3.91
CA ILE A 105 19.51 0.28 2.76
C ILE A 105 18.15 -0.38 2.53
N GLU A 106 17.62 -0.26 1.32
CA GLU A 106 16.29 -0.79 0.95
C GLU A 106 16.38 -1.79 -0.20
N VAL A 107 15.66 -2.91 -0.08
CA VAL A 107 15.59 -3.97 -1.09
C VAL A 107 14.15 -4.46 -1.20
N ALA A 108 13.61 -4.49 -2.42
CA ALA A 108 12.31 -5.11 -2.71
C ALA A 108 12.49 -6.54 -3.24
N MET A 109 11.68 -7.47 -2.75
CA MET A 109 11.69 -8.89 -3.13
C MET A 109 10.33 -9.29 -3.68
N PRO A 110 10.21 -9.62 -4.97
CA PRO A 110 8.96 -10.08 -5.57
C PRO A 110 8.33 -11.24 -4.80
N VAL A 111 7.02 -11.22 -4.62
CA VAL A 111 6.32 -12.21 -3.79
C VAL A 111 6.46 -13.64 -4.31
N GLY A 112 6.69 -13.83 -5.61
CA GLY A 112 6.97 -15.15 -6.19
C GLY A 112 8.44 -15.59 -6.18
N LEU A 113 9.37 -14.74 -5.70
CA LEU A 113 10.81 -15.02 -5.64
C LEU A 113 11.23 -15.68 -4.32
N TYR A 114 10.43 -16.61 -3.80
CA TYR A 114 10.80 -17.39 -2.62
C TYR A 114 11.87 -18.44 -2.95
N THR A 115 12.73 -18.70 -1.96
CA THR A 115 13.80 -19.70 -2.03
C THR A 115 13.36 -21.07 -1.52
N ALA A 116 12.37 -21.11 -0.62
CA ALA A 116 11.74 -22.34 -0.14
C ALA A 116 10.26 -22.10 0.11
N CYS A 117 9.45 -23.14 -0.07
CA CYS A 117 8.04 -23.13 0.28
C CYS A 117 7.59 -24.53 0.67
N GLU A 118 6.68 -24.60 1.63
CA GLU A 118 5.95 -25.82 2.00
C GLU A 118 4.52 -25.36 2.24
N VAL A 119 3.61 -25.62 1.30
CA VAL A 119 2.25 -25.05 1.32
C VAL A 119 1.20 -26.16 1.20
N SER A 120 0.06 -25.97 1.86
CA SER A 120 -1.10 -26.86 1.72
C SER A 120 -2.25 -26.16 1.03
N ALA A 121 -3.06 -26.95 0.32
CA ALA A 121 -4.32 -26.49 -0.22
C ALA A 121 -5.33 -26.09 0.89
N PRO A 122 -6.31 -25.21 0.60
CA PRO A 122 -6.39 -24.32 -0.56
C PRO A 122 -5.16 -23.44 -0.77
N CYS A 123 -4.72 -23.29 -2.03
CA CYS A 123 -3.51 -22.53 -2.35
C CYS A 123 -3.44 -22.11 -3.82
N GLY A 124 -2.65 -21.09 -4.10
CA GLY A 124 -2.39 -20.69 -5.48
C GLY A 124 -1.53 -19.45 -5.60
N LEU A 125 -1.32 -19.06 -6.86
CA LEU A 125 -0.56 -17.88 -7.24
C LEU A 125 -1.11 -17.33 -8.56
N CYS A 126 -1.06 -16.01 -8.73
CA CYS A 126 -1.45 -15.37 -9.97
C CYS A 126 -0.61 -14.13 -10.29
N THR A 127 -0.52 -13.82 -11.58
CA THR A 127 0.02 -12.56 -12.09
C THR A 127 -1.09 -11.51 -12.15
N ASP A 128 -0.76 -10.33 -12.66
CA ASP A 128 -1.73 -9.32 -13.08
C ASP A 128 -2.57 -9.72 -14.31
N GLU A 129 -2.18 -10.80 -15.02
CA GLU A 129 -2.82 -11.28 -16.25
C GLU A 129 -3.64 -12.57 -16.06
N GLY A 130 -3.29 -13.43 -15.08
CA GLY A 130 -3.97 -14.71 -14.91
C GLY A 130 -3.42 -15.60 -13.79
N ILE A 131 -4.10 -16.73 -13.56
CA ILE A 131 -3.64 -17.80 -12.66
C ILE A 131 -2.35 -18.42 -13.21
N ILE A 132 -1.42 -18.73 -12.31
CA ILE A 132 -0.23 -19.52 -12.61
C ILE A 132 -0.49 -20.98 -12.16
N GLY A 133 -0.23 -21.93 -13.04
CA GLY A 133 -0.42 -23.35 -12.75
C GLY A 133 -1.89 -23.74 -12.51
N LEU A 134 -2.10 -24.67 -11.58
CA LEU A 134 -3.40 -25.17 -11.16
C LEU A 134 -3.74 -24.70 -9.74
N LEU A 135 -5.00 -24.33 -9.54
CA LEU A 135 -5.53 -23.97 -8.22
C LEU A 135 -5.54 -25.17 -7.27
N ASP A 136 -5.22 -24.92 -6.01
CA ASP A 136 -5.21 -25.90 -4.92
C ASP A 136 -4.25 -27.07 -5.13
N VAL A 137 -3.22 -26.85 -5.95
CA VAL A 137 -2.13 -27.79 -6.20
C VAL A 137 -0.82 -27.17 -5.72
N PRO A 138 -0.22 -27.65 -4.63
CA PRO A 138 1.04 -27.13 -4.10
C PRO A 138 2.18 -27.10 -5.13
N ASP A 139 2.25 -28.10 -6.02
CA ASP A 139 3.29 -28.18 -7.07
C ASP A 139 3.27 -26.99 -8.03
N SER A 140 2.16 -26.23 -8.13
CA SER A 140 2.10 -24.99 -8.91
C SER A 140 3.09 -23.92 -8.41
N PHE A 141 3.53 -23.99 -7.14
CA PHE A 141 4.56 -23.10 -6.58
C PHE A 141 5.97 -23.39 -7.17
N LEU A 142 6.13 -24.47 -7.93
CA LEU A 142 7.37 -24.74 -8.67
C LEU A 142 7.34 -24.20 -10.11
N ASP A 143 6.21 -23.65 -10.56
CA ASP A 143 6.07 -23.11 -11.91
C ASP A 143 6.99 -21.88 -12.13
N PRO A 144 7.80 -21.84 -13.20
CA PRO A 144 8.69 -20.72 -13.49
C PRO A 144 7.97 -19.36 -13.63
N ALA A 145 6.69 -19.36 -14.02
CA ALA A 145 5.89 -18.15 -14.13
C ALA A 145 5.65 -17.48 -12.77
N ARG A 146 5.90 -18.17 -11.64
CA ARG A 146 5.88 -17.60 -10.29
C ARG A 146 6.69 -16.32 -10.16
N MET A 147 7.74 -16.16 -10.95
CA MET A 147 8.57 -14.94 -10.97
C MET A 147 7.79 -13.65 -11.27
N LYS A 148 6.59 -13.77 -11.84
CA LYS A 148 5.67 -12.67 -12.16
C LYS A 148 4.47 -12.60 -11.21
N ALA A 149 4.42 -13.42 -10.17
CA ALA A 149 3.28 -13.45 -9.26
C ALA A 149 3.12 -12.08 -8.58
N GLY A 150 1.89 -11.57 -8.60
CA GLY A 150 1.46 -10.39 -7.84
C GLY A 150 0.62 -10.77 -6.62
N LEU A 151 0.13 -12.00 -6.55
CA LEU A 151 -0.55 -12.55 -5.37
C LEU A 151 -0.17 -14.03 -5.21
N ILE A 152 0.14 -14.42 -3.98
CA ILE A 152 0.26 -15.82 -3.57
C ILE A 152 -0.60 -16.08 -2.33
N TRP A 153 -1.14 -17.28 -2.21
CA TRP A 153 -1.97 -17.65 -1.07
C TRP A 153 -1.90 -19.13 -0.73
N PHE A 154 -2.10 -19.44 0.55
CA PHE A 154 -2.18 -20.81 1.05
C PHE A 154 -2.82 -20.87 2.43
N THR A 155 -3.43 -22.01 2.77
CA THR A 155 -4.12 -22.18 4.06
C THR A 155 -3.17 -22.52 5.22
N ARG A 156 -2.18 -23.39 5.00
CA ARG A 156 -1.14 -23.72 6.00
C ARG A 156 0.22 -23.89 5.35
N GLY A 157 1.26 -23.78 6.17
CA GLY A 157 2.64 -23.96 5.75
C GLY A 157 3.42 -22.65 5.77
N SER A 158 4.40 -22.52 4.89
CA SER A 158 5.34 -21.41 4.87
C SER A 158 5.92 -21.08 3.49
N VAL A 159 6.33 -19.82 3.35
CA VAL A 159 7.17 -19.34 2.25
C VAL A 159 8.36 -18.56 2.81
N GLU A 160 9.56 -18.87 2.33
CA GLU A 160 10.82 -18.24 2.75
C GLU A 160 11.43 -17.41 1.61
N TYR A 161 11.84 -16.19 1.95
CA TYR A 161 12.49 -15.22 1.07
C TYR A 161 13.90 -14.94 1.57
N GLN A 162 14.85 -14.82 0.65
CA GLN A 162 16.25 -14.57 0.97
C GLN A 162 16.71 -13.22 0.43
N PHE A 163 16.82 -12.23 1.32
CA PHE A 163 17.31 -10.90 1.00
C PHE A 163 18.85 -10.83 1.11
N PRO A 164 19.51 -10.00 0.31
CA PRO A 164 20.93 -9.73 0.50
C PRO A 164 21.16 -8.93 1.78
N ASN A 165 22.20 -9.27 2.55
CA ASN A 165 22.61 -8.48 3.71
C ASN A 165 23.59 -7.38 3.27
N ASN A 166 23.08 -6.36 2.61
CA ASN A 166 23.89 -5.26 2.08
C ASN A 166 24.58 -4.45 3.18
N ALA A 167 23.99 -4.34 4.38
CA ALA A 167 24.65 -3.68 5.51
C ALA A 167 25.99 -4.33 5.87
N ARG A 168 26.08 -5.66 5.79
CA ARG A 168 27.33 -6.39 5.99
C ARG A 168 28.33 -6.19 4.84
N LEU A 169 27.85 -6.08 3.60
CA LEU A 169 28.73 -5.78 2.45
C LEU A 169 29.38 -4.41 2.58
N ASP A 170 28.63 -3.44 3.13
CA ASP A 170 29.09 -2.07 3.35
C ASP A 170 29.77 -1.87 4.72
N ASN A 171 29.91 -2.95 5.50
CA ASN A 171 30.50 -2.97 6.85
C ASN A 171 29.85 -1.93 7.80
N ARG A 172 28.52 -1.82 7.74
CA ARG A 172 27.70 -0.94 8.59
C ARG A 172 26.95 -1.73 9.65
N ASP A 173 26.88 -1.17 10.85
CA ASP A 173 26.07 -1.74 11.93
C ASP A 173 24.58 -1.41 11.71
N VAL A 174 23.73 -2.42 11.85
CA VAL A 174 22.27 -2.25 11.72
C VAL A 174 21.70 -1.75 13.05
N ALA A 175 21.01 -0.62 13.02
CA ALA A 175 20.23 -0.07 14.13
C ALA A 175 18.80 -0.63 14.15
N GLU A 176 18.27 -0.98 12.98
CA GLU A 176 16.90 -1.44 12.80
C GLU A 176 16.75 -2.26 11.51
N LEU A 177 15.93 -3.30 11.60
CA LEU A 177 15.49 -4.11 10.47
C LEU A 177 13.97 -4.02 10.37
N GLU A 178 13.43 -3.66 9.20
CA GLU A 178 11.99 -3.57 8.94
C GLU A 178 11.61 -4.35 7.67
N PHE A 179 10.57 -5.18 7.75
CA PHE A 179 9.87 -5.73 6.59
C PHE A 179 8.52 -5.05 6.42
N SER A 180 8.22 -4.59 5.21
CA SER A 180 6.97 -3.95 4.82
C SER A 180 6.31 -4.74 3.69
N LEU A 181 5.09 -5.21 3.91
CA LEU A 181 4.33 -6.04 2.95
C LEU A 181 2.83 -5.99 3.23
N GLU A 182 2.03 -6.21 2.19
CA GLU A 182 0.57 -6.28 2.30
C GLU A 182 0.11 -7.73 2.51
N LEU A 183 -0.67 -7.96 3.58
CA LEU A 183 -1.10 -9.29 4.02
C LEU A 183 -2.57 -9.33 4.41
N SER A 184 -3.22 -10.49 4.25
CA SER A 184 -4.52 -10.79 4.84
C SER A 184 -4.66 -12.27 5.15
N SER A 185 -5.77 -12.66 5.78
CA SER A 185 -6.19 -14.05 5.85
C SER A 185 -6.61 -14.55 4.46
N GLU A 186 -6.76 -15.85 4.30
CA GLU A 186 -7.20 -16.52 3.07
C GLU A 186 -8.47 -17.35 3.35
N MET A 187 -9.54 -17.05 2.61
CA MET A 187 -10.74 -17.86 2.60
C MET A 187 -11.34 -17.94 1.20
N PRO A 188 -11.70 -19.14 0.72
CA PRO A 188 -12.49 -19.27 -0.50
C PRO A 188 -13.77 -18.44 -0.44
N GLY A 189 -13.90 -17.43 -1.31
CA GLY A 189 -15.05 -16.53 -1.34
C GLY A 189 -14.89 -15.21 -0.58
N THR A 190 -13.83 -15.07 0.23
CA THR A 190 -13.55 -13.97 1.19
C THR A 190 -14.51 -13.86 2.37
N ASN A 191 -13.98 -13.50 3.53
CA ASN A 191 -14.75 -13.22 4.74
C ASN A 191 -13.96 -12.26 5.66
N PRO A 192 -14.48 -11.05 5.94
CA PRO A 192 -13.77 -10.07 6.77
C PRO A 192 -13.66 -10.46 8.25
N ASP A 193 -14.38 -11.50 8.70
CA ASP A 193 -14.30 -12.08 10.03
C ASP A 193 -13.77 -13.53 9.92
N TRP A 194 -12.51 -13.64 9.52
CA TRP A 194 -11.80 -14.91 9.31
C TRP A 194 -10.36 -14.77 9.80
N PRO A 195 -10.14 -14.83 11.12
CA PRO A 195 -8.84 -14.52 11.68
C PRO A 195 -7.78 -15.53 11.25
N SER A 196 -6.56 -15.05 11.03
CA SER A 196 -5.41 -15.91 10.74
C SER A 196 -4.16 -15.50 11.50
N ASP A 197 -3.62 -16.45 12.26
CA ASP A 197 -2.40 -16.32 13.03
C ASP A 197 -1.17 -16.52 12.13
N ILE A 198 -0.62 -15.41 11.64
CA ILE A 198 0.54 -15.40 10.75
C ILE A 198 1.79 -15.23 11.61
N THR A 199 2.69 -16.20 11.54
CA THR A 199 3.99 -16.20 12.25
C THR A 199 5.09 -15.69 11.33
N ILE A 200 5.93 -14.80 11.86
CA ILE A 200 7.03 -14.19 11.14
C ILE A 200 8.33 -14.66 11.79
N THR A 201 9.21 -15.22 10.98
CA THR A 201 10.55 -15.60 11.43
C THR A 201 11.62 -14.91 10.60
N VAL A 202 12.71 -14.52 11.25
CA VAL A 202 13.87 -13.89 10.62
C VAL A 202 15.11 -14.68 10.95
N ASN A 203 15.85 -15.12 9.93
CA ASN A 203 17.00 -16.02 10.08
C ASN A 203 16.71 -17.32 10.85
N GLY A 204 15.44 -17.75 10.88
CA GLY A 204 14.97 -18.92 11.63
C GLY A 204 14.61 -18.63 13.09
N VAL A 205 14.68 -17.37 13.53
CA VAL A 205 14.22 -16.92 14.86
C VAL A 205 12.80 -16.40 14.74
N ASP A 206 11.90 -16.89 15.59
CA ASP A 206 10.52 -16.40 15.69
C ASP A 206 10.50 -15.01 16.32
N ILE A 207 10.18 -13.98 15.52
CA ILE A 207 10.11 -12.60 15.99
C ILE A 207 8.72 -12.23 16.50
N GLY A 208 7.72 -13.08 16.24
CA GLY A 208 6.36 -12.93 16.73
C GLY A 208 5.29 -13.33 15.72
N GLN A 209 4.05 -13.23 16.19
CA GLN A 209 2.84 -13.53 15.42
C GLN A 209 1.95 -12.28 15.28
N TRP A 210 1.40 -12.07 14.11
CA TRP A 210 0.32 -11.11 13.86
C TRP A 210 -0.95 -11.86 13.45
N THR A 211 -2.05 -11.59 14.13
CA THR A 211 -3.36 -12.12 13.76
C THR A 211 -4.03 -11.16 12.78
N SER A 212 -4.12 -11.56 11.51
CA SER A 212 -4.98 -10.91 10.53
C SER A 212 -6.44 -11.04 10.96
N PRO A 213 -7.29 -10.01 10.82
CA PRO A 213 -8.70 -10.10 11.21
C PRO A 213 -9.56 -10.83 10.17
N GLY A 214 -9.16 -10.89 8.90
CA GLY A 214 -10.00 -11.43 7.84
C GLY A 214 -9.39 -11.42 6.45
N ASP A 215 -10.21 -11.87 5.49
CA ASP A 215 -9.95 -11.85 4.05
C ASP A 215 -10.91 -10.85 3.37
N PHE A 216 -10.36 -9.93 2.59
CA PHE A 216 -11.08 -8.76 2.10
C PHE A 216 -11.40 -8.85 0.61
N GLY A 217 -12.67 -9.03 0.28
CA GLY A 217 -13.20 -9.03 -1.10
C GLY A 217 -14.41 -8.12 -1.32
N ASP A 218 -14.76 -7.29 -0.34
CA ASP A 218 -15.94 -6.40 -0.35
C ASP A 218 -15.90 -5.34 -1.45
N ARG A 219 -14.69 -4.97 -1.89
CA ARG A 219 -14.43 -4.07 -2.99
C ARG A 219 -13.14 -4.46 -3.70
N ARG A 220 -12.98 -3.99 -4.95
CA ARG A 220 -11.75 -4.17 -5.72
C ARG A 220 -10.60 -3.39 -5.09
N GLY A 221 -9.45 -4.04 -4.94
CA GLY A 221 -8.20 -3.39 -4.53
C GLY A 221 -7.74 -2.38 -5.58
N VAL A 222 -6.96 -1.39 -5.17
CA VAL A 222 -6.52 -0.30 -6.05
C VAL A 222 -5.76 -0.81 -7.28
N PHE A 223 -4.90 -1.81 -7.08
CA PHE A 223 -4.06 -2.39 -8.13
C PHE A 223 -4.56 -3.76 -8.61
N THR A 224 -5.53 -4.34 -7.91
CA THR A 224 -6.06 -5.68 -8.21
C THR A 224 -6.73 -5.75 -9.59
N PRO A 225 -6.23 -6.60 -10.51
CA PRO A 225 -6.68 -6.66 -11.91
C PRO A 225 -8.16 -6.99 -12.09
N ASP A 226 -8.77 -6.45 -13.13
CA ASP A 226 -10.20 -6.62 -13.42
C ASP A 226 -10.63 -8.08 -13.61
N TRP A 227 -9.75 -8.93 -14.16
CA TRP A 227 -10.06 -10.35 -14.37
C TRP A 227 -10.17 -11.12 -13.05
N TRP A 228 -9.49 -10.65 -11.98
CA TRP A 228 -9.63 -11.21 -10.65
C TRP A 228 -10.99 -10.82 -10.08
N LYS A 229 -11.85 -11.81 -9.89
CA LYS A 229 -13.24 -11.59 -9.49
C LYS A 229 -13.29 -11.23 -8.00
N LEU A 230 -14.28 -10.44 -7.61
CA LEU A 230 -14.53 -10.03 -6.20
C LEU A 230 -14.77 -11.19 -5.22
N LYS A 231 -14.92 -12.42 -5.72
CA LYS A 231 -14.98 -13.63 -4.88
C LYS A 231 -13.61 -14.10 -4.40
N GLY A 232 -12.52 -13.56 -4.96
CA GLY A 232 -11.16 -13.77 -4.47
C GLY A 232 -10.68 -12.56 -3.69
N SER A 233 -9.66 -12.77 -2.85
CA SER A 233 -9.02 -11.76 -2.01
C SER A 233 -8.56 -10.57 -2.85
N GLN A 234 -9.05 -9.38 -2.52
CA GLN A 234 -8.85 -8.17 -3.31
C GLN A 234 -7.74 -7.28 -2.77
N TYR A 235 -7.50 -7.30 -1.47
CA TYR A 235 -6.46 -6.50 -0.81
C TYR A 235 -6.19 -7.03 0.60
N GLY A 236 -5.15 -6.50 1.23
CA GLY A 236 -4.77 -6.76 2.60
C GLY A 236 -4.47 -5.49 3.39
N MET A 237 -3.82 -5.69 4.53
CA MET A 237 -3.30 -4.62 5.38
C MET A 237 -1.80 -4.51 5.14
N LEU A 238 -1.30 -3.30 4.91
CA LEU A 238 0.14 -3.06 4.93
C LEU A 238 0.65 -3.22 6.37
N LYS A 239 1.54 -4.18 6.57
CA LYS A 239 2.15 -4.48 7.87
C LYS A 239 3.63 -4.16 7.84
N ARG A 240 4.12 -3.56 8.92
CA ARG A 240 5.54 -3.30 9.15
C ARG A 240 6.03 -4.10 10.34
N PHE A 241 6.83 -5.13 10.06
CA PHE A 241 7.49 -5.94 11.08
C PHE A 241 8.89 -5.41 11.33
N ARG A 242 9.13 -4.87 12.52
CA ARG A 242 10.35 -4.16 12.87
C ARG A 242 11.07 -4.85 14.01
N VAL A 243 12.38 -5.00 13.90
CA VAL A 243 13.26 -5.53 14.95
C VAL A 243 14.32 -4.47 15.27
N THR A 244 14.47 -4.17 16.55
CA THR A 244 15.48 -3.23 17.08
C THR A 244 16.25 -3.87 18.23
N ASP A 245 17.14 -3.12 18.88
CA ASP A 245 17.78 -3.56 20.13
C ASP A 245 16.77 -3.72 21.28
N ALA A 246 15.58 -3.13 21.20
CA ALA A 246 14.57 -3.16 22.26
C ALA A 246 13.54 -4.30 22.12
N GLY A 247 13.48 -4.95 20.96
CA GLY A 247 12.56 -6.05 20.68
C GLY A 247 12.01 -6.04 19.26
N SER A 248 10.95 -6.82 19.06
CA SER A 248 10.25 -6.96 17.78
C SER A 248 8.84 -6.40 17.85
N PHE A 249 8.39 -5.76 16.78
CA PHE A 249 7.17 -4.95 16.73
C PHE A 249 6.41 -5.16 15.41
N VAL A 250 5.09 -5.01 15.45
CA VAL A 250 4.24 -4.84 14.26
C VAL A 250 3.52 -3.51 14.34
N ASP A 251 3.72 -2.64 13.36
CA ASP A 251 3.16 -1.28 13.32
C ASP A 251 3.34 -0.50 14.63
N GLY A 252 4.51 -0.66 15.27
CA GLY A 252 4.86 -0.01 16.53
C GLY A 252 4.35 -0.71 17.80
N VAL A 253 3.51 -1.74 17.68
CA VAL A 253 3.07 -2.55 18.82
C VAL A 253 4.05 -3.71 19.04
N ARG A 254 4.53 -3.86 20.28
CA ARG A 254 5.51 -4.89 20.63
C ARG A 254 4.91 -6.30 20.50
N MET A 255 5.62 -7.18 19.79
CA MET A 255 5.24 -8.57 19.57
C MET A 255 6.04 -9.53 20.46
N SER A 256 7.34 -9.27 20.62
CA SER A 256 8.24 -10.13 21.40
C SER A 256 9.47 -9.37 21.90
N ASP A 257 10.22 -10.01 22.79
CA ASP A 257 11.51 -9.53 23.30
C ASP A 257 12.69 -9.78 22.34
N VAL A 258 12.47 -10.48 21.21
CA VAL A 258 13.53 -10.82 20.25
C VAL A 258 14.10 -9.54 19.64
N CYS A 259 15.41 -9.40 19.71
CA CYS A 259 16.16 -8.21 19.30
C CYS A 259 17.14 -8.51 18.15
N LEU A 260 17.78 -7.46 17.62
CA LEU A 260 18.74 -7.60 16.53
C LEU A 260 19.90 -8.55 16.84
N ALA A 261 20.33 -8.62 18.11
CA ALA A 261 21.41 -9.51 18.53
C ALA A 261 21.05 -11.00 18.37
N ASP A 262 19.77 -11.35 18.53
CA ASP A 262 19.28 -12.72 18.37
C ASP A 262 19.30 -13.17 16.91
N LEU A 263 19.15 -12.24 15.97
CA LEU A 263 19.11 -12.50 14.53
C LEU A 263 20.49 -12.79 13.92
N ARG A 264 21.57 -12.45 14.64
CA ARG A 264 22.98 -12.66 14.24
C ARG A 264 23.28 -12.21 12.81
N LEU A 265 22.84 -11.00 12.46
CA LEU A 265 22.95 -10.45 11.10
C LEU A 265 24.42 -10.38 10.63
N ASP A 266 25.35 -10.09 11.54
CA ASP A 266 26.81 -10.05 11.33
C ASP A 266 27.40 -11.40 10.87
N GLN A 267 26.79 -12.52 11.27
CA GLN A 267 27.25 -13.87 10.97
C GLN A 267 26.63 -14.44 9.68
N LYS A 268 25.75 -13.69 9.00
CA LYS A 268 24.97 -14.18 7.86
C LYS A 268 25.20 -13.32 6.62
N HIS A 269 25.29 -13.96 5.44
CA HIS A 269 25.42 -13.24 4.16
C HIS A 269 24.07 -12.78 3.58
N SER A 270 22.99 -13.34 4.10
CA SER A 270 21.62 -13.04 3.71
C SER A 270 20.74 -12.92 4.94
N ILE A 271 19.60 -12.26 4.74
CA ILE A 271 18.54 -12.12 5.72
C ILE A 271 17.37 -12.95 5.20
N ARG A 272 16.99 -13.99 5.93
CA ARG A 272 15.88 -14.87 5.55
C ARG A 272 14.62 -14.45 6.28
N LEU A 273 13.58 -14.07 5.53
CA LEU A 273 12.24 -13.86 6.03
C LEU A 273 11.41 -15.10 5.74
N CYS A 274 10.76 -15.68 6.73
CA CYS A 274 9.76 -16.72 6.50
C CYS A 274 8.41 -16.31 7.10
N LEU A 275 7.37 -16.41 6.27
CA LEU A 275 5.99 -16.15 6.61
C LEU A 275 5.26 -17.49 6.66
N SER A 276 4.55 -17.75 7.75
CA SER A 276 3.94 -19.06 7.96
C SER A 276 2.60 -18.99 8.68
N VAL A 277 1.75 -19.97 8.38
CA VAL A 277 0.57 -20.31 9.17
C VAL A 277 0.83 -21.70 9.73
N ARG A 278 1.14 -21.75 11.04
CA ARG A 278 1.57 -22.97 11.72
C ARG A 278 0.42 -23.99 11.83
N ASP A 279 0.77 -25.26 11.94
CA ASP A 279 -0.22 -26.33 12.14
C ASP A 279 -0.96 -26.19 13.49
N ASP A 280 -0.25 -25.73 14.52
CA ASP A 280 -0.76 -25.49 15.87
C ASP A 280 -1.34 -24.07 16.07
N ALA A 281 -1.47 -23.28 15.01
CA ALA A 281 -2.08 -21.96 15.05
C ALA A 281 -3.52 -22.03 15.63
N ARG A 282 -3.83 -21.13 16.56
CA ARG A 282 -5.18 -21.04 17.15
C ARG A 282 -6.21 -20.62 16.11
N HIS A 283 -5.84 -19.72 15.22
CA HIS A 283 -6.65 -19.30 14.08
C HIS A 283 -5.92 -19.63 12.76
N PRO A 284 -6.13 -20.81 12.17
CA PRO A 284 -5.47 -21.23 10.94
C PRO A 284 -6.21 -20.71 9.70
N GLY A 285 -6.38 -19.40 9.59
CA GLY A 285 -7.18 -18.75 8.55
C GLY A 285 -6.44 -18.49 7.25
N GLY A 286 -5.33 -19.17 6.98
CA GLY A 286 -4.51 -18.99 5.77
C GLY A 286 -3.86 -17.62 5.63
N ILE A 287 -3.17 -17.41 4.52
CA ILE A 287 -2.46 -16.16 4.25
C ILE A 287 -2.57 -15.81 2.77
N ASN A 288 -2.84 -14.54 2.50
CA ASN A 288 -2.59 -13.90 1.21
C ASN A 288 -1.39 -12.97 1.36
N ILE A 289 -0.46 -13.03 0.40
CA ILE A 289 0.67 -12.12 0.30
C ILE A 289 0.55 -11.37 -1.02
N PHE A 290 0.31 -10.06 -0.92
CA PHE A 290 0.10 -9.18 -2.07
C PHE A 290 1.44 -8.52 -2.43
N GLY A 291 1.77 -8.56 -3.71
CA GLY A 291 2.94 -7.95 -4.30
C GLY A 291 2.57 -6.86 -5.28
N LYS A 292 3.57 -6.39 -6.03
CA LYS A 292 3.40 -5.30 -6.99
C LYS A 292 2.35 -5.65 -8.05
N GLY A 293 1.46 -4.70 -8.37
CA GLY A 293 0.35 -4.93 -9.31
C GLY A 293 -0.86 -5.68 -8.73
N PHE A 294 -0.94 -5.86 -7.42
CA PHE A 294 -2.10 -6.44 -6.73
C PHE A 294 -2.34 -5.74 -5.39
N GLY A 295 -3.56 -5.84 -4.86
CA GLY A 295 -3.91 -5.28 -3.56
C GLY A 295 -4.09 -3.76 -3.58
N ASN A 296 -3.80 -3.11 -2.45
CA ASN A 296 -3.90 -1.66 -2.28
C ASN A 296 -2.54 -0.95 -2.30
N TYR A 297 -1.43 -1.68 -2.24
CA TYR A 297 -0.09 -1.11 -2.19
C TYR A 297 0.76 -1.66 -3.33
N ASP A 298 1.17 -0.80 -4.26
CA ASP A 298 2.00 -1.19 -5.43
C ASP A 298 3.47 -1.43 -5.05
N GLN A 299 3.71 -2.38 -4.16
CA GLN A 299 5.03 -2.81 -3.71
C GLN A 299 5.07 -4.31 -3.48
N ASP A 300 6.26 -4.89 -3.66
CA ASP A 300 6.54 -6.24 -3.19
C ASP A 300 6.93 -6.24 -1.70
N ILE A 301 7.58 -7.31 -1.23
CA ILE A 301 8.09 -7.37 0.14
C ILE A 301 9.33 -6.48 0.23
N VAL A 302 9.25 -5.40 1.00
CA VAL A 302 10.35 -4.45 1.16
C VAL A 302 11.09 -4.72 2.46
N LEU A 303 12.38 -5.01 2.37
CA LEU A 303 13.31 -4.97 3.49
C LEU A 303 13.95 -3.58 3.55
N ARG A 304 13.92 -2.97 4.74
CA ARG A 304 14.72 -1.79 5.06
C ARG A 304 15.65 -2.09 6.23
N LEU A 305 16.91 -1.71 6.07
CA LEU A 305 17.91 -1.73 7.13
C LEU A 305 18.32 -0.30 7.43
N THR A 306 18.03 0.19 8.63
CA THR A 306 18.57 1.48 9.10
C THR A 306 19.91 1.21 9.76
N THR A 307 20.94 1.91 9.31
CA THR A 307 22.32 1.75 9.82
C THR A 307 22.66 2.82 10.87
N ARG A 308 23.64 2.51 11.73
CA ARG A 308 24.19 3.43 12.74
C ARG A 308 25.32 4.30 12.18
#